data_AF-A0A6A6AI51-F1
#
_entry.id   AF-A0A6A6AI51-F1
#
_cell.length_a   1.000
_cell.length_b   1.000
_cell.length_c   1.000
_cell.angle_alpha   90.00
_cell.angle_beta   90.00
_cell.angle_gamma   90.00
#
_symmetry.space_group_name_H-M   'P 1'
#
loop_
_entity.id
_entity.type
_entity.pdbx_description
1 polymer ?
#
loop_
_entity_poly.entity_id
_entity_poly.type
_entity_poly.pdbx_seq_one_letter_code
_entity_poly.pdbx_strand_id
1 'polypeptide(L)'
;MSGAATPHASASTRASLPPTGAATPALPPQAPTNPGLPPPSTFDVLPDLHKLLRRLLDTSAQPPAPTPTPVQPSADGPLEIQHVPTAATDVKLKIQKARRAVMALPDIDRTCEDQQEEIEELELRITRLKASLRELGRPTDELEEGDQSQTSIDCMDALELALTQGN
;
A
#
# COMPACT_ATOMS: atom_id res chain seq x y z
N MET A 1 30.70 -49.19 -27.99
CA MET A 1 30.21 -49.00 -29.38
C MET A 1 28.72 -48.71 -29.30
N SER A 2 28.30 -47.72 -30.09
CA SER A 2 27.01 -47.05 -30.16
C SER A 2 25.77 -47.94 -30.27
N GLY A 3 24.61 -47.36 -29.94
CA GLY A 3 23.33 -47.83 -30.48
C GLY A 3 22.11 -47.30 -29.71
N ALA A 4 21.59 -46.13 -30.10
CA ALA A 4 20.26 -45.67 -29.72
C ALA A 4 19.20 -46.33 -30.62
N ALA A 5 18.03 -46.67 -30.05
CA ALA A 5 16.77 -46.85 -30.80
C ALA A 5 15.55 -46.95 -29.84
N THR A 6 14.79 -45.87 -29.71
CA THR A 6 13.32 -45.91 -29.57
C THR A 6 12.75 -46.48 -30.89
N PRO A 7 11.60 -47.20 -30.93
CA PRO A 7 10.27 -46.60 -30.65
C PRO A 7 9.16 -47.57 -30.16
N HIS A 8 8.05 -47.01 -29.65
CA HIS A 8 6.65 -47.23 -30.09
C HIS A 8 5.63 -46.91 -28.98
N ALA A 9 4.59 -46.19 -29.40
CA ALA A 9 3.48 -45.67 -28.62
C ALA A 9 2.22 -46.57 -28.75
N SER A 10 1.42 -46.64 -27.69
CA SER A 10 -0.07 -46.65 -27.64
C SER A 10 -0.49 -47.08 -26.22
N ALA A 11 -1.53 -46.60 -25.56
CA ALA A 11 -2.74 -45.98 -26.05
C ALA A 11 -3.28 -44.96 -25.05
N SER A 12 -3.73 -43.84 -25.61
CA SER A 12 -4.60 -42.87 -24.96
C SER A 12 -5.97 -43.51 -24.72
N THR A 13 -6.44 -43.56 -23.47
CA THR A 13 -7.87 -43.73 -23.20
C THR A 13 -8.43 -42.41 -22.73
N ARG A 14 -8.94 -41.70 -23.72
CA ARG A 14 -9.77 -40.50 -23.69
C ARG A 14 -11.04 -40.77 -22.90
N ALA A 15 -11.25 -40.04 -21.80
CA ALA A 15 -12.57 -39.70 -21.29
C ALA A 15 -12.80 -38.20 -21.51
N SER A 16 -13.97 -37.87 -22.04
CA SER A 16 -14.30 -36.65 -22.76
C SER A 16 -14.89 -35.54 -21.87
N LEU A 17 -14.41 -34.30 -22.08
CA LEU A 17 -15.13 -33.00 -22.12
C LEU A 17 -15.68 -32.40 -20.78
N PRO A 18 -15.78 -31.05 -20.60
CA PRO A 18 -16.10 -29.99 -21.60
C PRO A 18 -15.06 -28.86 -21.76
N PRO A 19 -15.22 -28.00 -22.80
CA PRO A 19 -14.29 -26.94 -23.16
C PRO A 19 -14.54 -25.63 -22.42
N THR A 20 -13.46 -24.86 -22.22
CA THR A 20 -13.46 -23.40 -22.02
C THR A 20 -14.33 -22.88 -20.87
N GLY A 21 -13.70 -22.77 -19.70
CA GLY A 21 -14.10 -21.83 -18.65
C GLY A 21 -12.82 -21.31 -18.01
N ALA A 22 -12.58 -20.00 -18.12
CA ALA A 22 -11.38 -19.28 -17.72
C ALA A 22 -10.67 -19.88 -16.49
N ALA A 23 -9.43 -20.32 -16.68
CA ALA A 23 -8.47 -20.38 -15.59
C ALA A 23 -8.18 -18.93 -15.19
N THR A 24 -9.05 -18.34 -14.37
CA THR A 24 -8.72 -17.15 -13.60
C THR A 24 -7.52 -17.55 -12.75
N PRO A 25 -6.34 -16.92 -12.91
CA PRO A 25 -5.24 -17.13 -11.98
C PRO A 25 -5.79 -16.81 -10.59
N ALA A 26 -5.70 -17.76 -9.67
CA ALA A 26 -6.04 -17.51 -8.28
C ALA A 26 -5.26 -16.27 -7.83
N LEU A 27 -5.99 -15.21 -7.48
CA LEU A 27 -5.40 -13.98 -6.95
C LEU A 27 -4.47 -14.36 -5.79
N PRO A 28 -3.26 -13.76 -5.70
CA PRO A 28 -2.42 -13.93 -4.52
C PRO A 28 -3.22 -13.58 -3.26
N PRO A 29 -2.88 -14.16 -2.09
CA PRO A 29 -3.51 -13.80 -0.82
C PRO A 29 -3.58 -12.27 -0.73
N GLN A 30 -4.79 -11.72 -0.54
CA GLN A 30 -4.98 -10.28 -0.42
C GLN A 30 -3.95 -9.74 0.57
N ALA A 31 -3.16 -8.75 0.14
CA ALA A 31 -2.25 -8.03 1.01
C ALA A 31 -3.01 -7.58 2.28
N PRO A 32 -2.38 -7.60 3.46
CA PRO A 32 -3.03 -7.22 4.71
C PRO A 32 -3.74 -5.88 4.51
N THR A 33 -5.05 -5.86 4.78
CA THR A 33 -5.86 -4.65 4.78
C THR A 33 -5.20 -3.67 5.73
N ASN A 34 -4.57 -2.62 5.20
CA ASN A 34 -3.90 -1.62 6.01
C ASN A 34 -4.95 -1.07 7.01
N PRO A 35 -4.86 -1.34 8.32
CA PRO A 35 -5.82 -0.80 9.26
C PRO A 35 -5.66 0.71 9.22
N GLY A 36 -6.62 1.37 8.58
CA GLY A 36 -6.56 2.79 8.29
C GLY A 36 -6.31 3.60 9.56
N LEU A 37 -5.61 4.71 9.41
CA LEU A 37 -5.32 5.63 10.50
C LEU A 37 -6.60 5.95 11.29
N PRO A 38 -6.54 5.98 12.64
CA PRO A 38 -7.69 6.32 13.46
C PRO A 38 -8.20 7.72 13.10
N PRO A 39 -9.52 7.95 13.15
CA PRO A 39 -10.08 9.26 12.83
C PRO A 39 -9.55 10.31 13.81
N PRO A 40 -9.32 11.56 13.36
CA PRO A 40 -8.69 12.60 14.16
C PRO A 40 -9.47 12.92 15.45
N SER A 41 -10.79 12.74 15.43
CA SER A 41 -11.66 12.89 16.61
C SER A 41 -11.31 11.93 17.76
N THR A 42 -10.58 10.86 17.50
CA THR A 42 -10.08 9.95 18.55
C THR A 42 -9.12 10.66 19.51
N PHE A 43 -8.42 11.69 19.03
CA PHE A 43 -7.44 12.46 19.78
C PHE A 43 -8.01 13.79 20.32
N ASP A 44 -9.28 14.08 20.05
CA ASP A 44 -9.92 15.34 20.44
C ASP A 44 -10.44 15.27 21.90
N VAL A 45 -9.49 15.35 22.83
CA VAL A 45 -9.72 15.32 24.28
C VAL A 45 -9.79 16.74 24.87
N LEU A 46 -9.24 17.73 24.15
CA LEU A 46 -9.08 19.10 24.61
C LEU A 46 -10.40 19.78 25.02
N PRO A 47 -11.51 19.65 24.26
CA PRO A 47 -12.78 20.29 24.63
C PRO A 47 -13.32 19.80 25.98
N ASP A 48 -13.21 18.49 26.25
CA ASP A 48 -13.73 17.89 27.47
C ASP A 48 -12.83 18.19 28.67
N LEU A 49 -11.51 18.15 28.47
CA LEU A 49 -10.55 18.56 29.48
C LEU A 49 -10.73 20.03 29.85
N HIS A 50 -10.90 20.91 28.86
CA HIS A 50 -11.13 22.33 29.09
C HIS A 50 -12.41 22.57 29.89
N LYS A 51 -13.53 21.92 29.53
CA LYS A 51 -14.79 22.00 30.30
C LYS A 51 -14.60 21.57 31.75
N LEU A 52 -13.88 20.46 31.98
CA LEU A 52 -13.60 19.95 33.31
C LEU A 52 -12.77 20.93 34.14
N LEU A 53 -11.70 21.47 33.55
CA LEU A 53 -10.83 22.45 34.21
C LEU A 53 -11.57 23.76 34.52
N ARG A 54 -12.44 24.22 33.60
CA ARG A 54 -13.27 25.42 33.81
C ARG A 54 -14.16 25.27 35.05
N ARG A 55 -14.86 24.13 35.16
CA ARG A 55 -15.74 23.83 36.30
C ARG A 55 -15.00 23.72 37.63
N LEU A 56 -13.75 23.25 37.61
CA LEU A 56 -12.90 23.21 38.79
C LEU A 56 -12.42 24.60 39.21
N LEU A 57 -12.05 25.44 38.25
CA LEU A 57 -11.63 26.83 38.50
C LEU A 57 -12.80 27.66 39.05
N ASP A 58 -14.00 27.48 38.51
CA ASP A 58 -15.20 28.19 38.98
C ASP A 58 -15.60 27.75 40.41
N THR A 59 -15.37 26.47 40.77
CA THR A 59 -15.57 25.99 42.16
C THR A 59 -14.58 26.64 43.13
N SER A 60 -13.34 26.89 42.69
CA SER A 60 -12.29 27.51 43.51
C SER A 60 -12.55 28.99 43.79
N ALA A 61 -13.34 29.67 42.95
CA ALA A 61 -13.62 31.10 43.06
C ALA A 61 -14.83 31.40 43.97
N GLN A 62 -15.56 30.39 44.45
CA GLN A 62 -16.79 30.57 45.22
C GLN A 62 -16.50 30.62 46.75
N PRO A 63 -17.02 31.61 47.51
CA PRO A 63 -16.92 31.62 48.96
C PRO A 63 -17.65 30.42 49.59
N PRO A 64 -17.25 29.94 50.79
CA PRO A 64 -17.89 28.81 51.45
C PRO A 64 -19.35 29.15 51.76
N ALA A 65 -20.28 28.54 51.04
CA ALA A 65 -21.71 28.70 51.28
C ALA A 65 -22.17 27.82 52.45
N PRO A 66 -23.11 28.28 53.30
CA PRO A 66 -23.66 27.47 54.38
C PRO A 66 -24.69 26.45 53.85
N THR A 67 -24.51 25.20 54.28
CA THR A 67 -25.50 24.09 54.35
C THR A 67 -25.83 23.33 53.05
N PRO A 68 -25.72 21.97 53.06
CA PRO A 68 -25.91 21.13 51.88
C PRO A 68 -27.41 20.89 51.62
N THR A 69 -27.90 21.40 50.50
CA THR A 69 -29.15 20.88 49.91
C THR A 69 -28.72 19.84 48.86
N PRO A 70 -29.26 18.61 48.84
CA PRO A 70 -28.88 17.59 47.86
C PRO A 70 -29.52 17.93 46.51
N VAL A 71 -28.94 18.92 45.83
CA VAL A 71 -29.26 19.23 44.44
C VAL A 71 -28.34 18.35 43.59
N GLN A 72 -28.92 17.60 42.65
CA GLN A 72 -28.17 16.80 41.68
C GLN A 72 -26.97 17.59 41.14
N PRO A 73 -25.78 16.99 41.00
CA PRO A 73 -24.64 17.67 40.41
C PRO A 73 -25.01 18.04 38.96
N SER A 74 -25.33 19.32 38.75
CA SER A 74 -25.61 19.85 37.42
C SER A 74 -24.39 19.61 36.53
N ALA A 75 -24.62 19.08 35.33
CA ALA A 75 -23.55 18.77 34.37
C ALA A 75 -22.68 19.99 34.02
N ASP A 76 -23.24 21.20 34.14
CA ASP A 76 -22.59 22.49 33.87
C ASP A 76 -22.28 23.33 35.13
N GLY A 77 -22.50 22.79 36.34
CA GLY A 77 -22.22 23.51 37.59
C GLY A 77 -20.75 23.42 38.05
N PRO A 78 -20.35 24.28 39.01
CA PRO A 78 -19.06 24.18 39.70
C PRO A 78 -18.82 22.75 40.21
N LEU A 79 -17.66 22.18 39.91
CA LEU A 79 -17.37 20.78 40.21
C LEU A 79 -16.63 20.67 41.54
N GLU A 80 -17.33 20.14 42.54
CA GLU A 80 -16.72 19.85 43.84
C GLU A 80 -15.61 18.80 43.71
N ILE A 81 -14.52 18.96 44.50
CA ILE A 81 -13.30 18.15 44.41
C ILE A 81 -13.57 16.63 44.46
N GLN A 82 -14.62 16.24 45.19
CA GLN A 82 -15.00 14.85 45.46
C GLN A 82 -15.59 14.15 44.22
N HIS A 83 -16.17 14.94 43.31
CA HIS A 83 -16.80 14.46 42.08
C HIS A 83 -15.86 14.49 40.87
N VAL A 84 -14.63 15.00 41.03
CA VAL A 84 -13.60 15.06 39.98
C VAL A 84 -13.26 13.69 39.39
N PRO A 85 -13.05 12.62 40.18
CA PRO A 85 -12.73 11.30 39.62
C PRO A 85 -13.82 10.78 38.68
N THR A 86 -15.09 10.99 39.04
CA THR A 86 -16.24 10.60 38.22
C THR A 86 -16.32 11.45 36.97
N ALA A 87 -16.24 12.78 37.08
CA ALA A 87 -16.31 13.70 35.95
C ALA A 87 -15.13 13.55 34.96
N ALA A 88 -13.96 13.09 35.43
CA ALA A 88 -12.80 12.83 34.60
C ALA A 88 -12.84 11.48 33.86
N THR A 89 -13.84 10.63 34.12
CA THR A 89 -13.92 9.28 33.54
C THR A 89 -13.97 9.30 32.02
N ASP A 90 -14.73 10.23 31.44
CA ASP A 90 -14.88 10.35 29.98
C ASP A 90 -13.57 10.76 29.30
N VAL A 91 -12.86 11.72 29.89
CA VAL A 91 -11.51 12.14 29.47
C VAL A 91 -10.54 10.97 29.54
N LYS A 92 -10.55 10.23 30.65
CA LYS A 92 -9.72 9.04 30.85
C LYS A 92 -10.02 7.97 29.80
N LEU A 93 -11.29 7.72 29.49
CA LEU A 93 -11.70 6.74 28.50
C LEU A 93 -11.26 7.15 27.08
N LYS A 94 -11.41 8.43 26.72
CA LYS A 94 -10.93 8.96 25.43
C LYS A 94 -9.42 8.80 25.29
N ILE A 95 -8.64 9.13 26.32
CA ILE A 95 -7.18 8.94 26.32
C ILE A 95 -6.82 7.46 26.16
N GLN A 96 -7.50 6.56 26.87
CA GLN A 96 -7.26 5.12 26.74
C GLN A 96 -7.57 4.61 25.34
N LYS A 97 -8.67 5.08 24.74
CA LYS A 97 -9.06 4.77 23.36
C LYS A 97 -8.00 5.26 22.37
N ALA A 98 -7.55 6.50 22.51
CA ALA A 98 -6.48 7.07 21.68
C ALA A 98 -5.19 6.26 21.79
N ARG A 99 -4.77 5.91 23.01
CA ARG A 99 -3.55 5.11 23.22
C ARG A 99 -3.68 3.71 22.59
N ARG A 100 -4.82 3.05 22.75
CA ARG A 100 -5.07 1.75 22.09
C ARG A 100 -5.03 1.88 20.57
N ALA A 101 -5.60 2.95 20.02
CA ALA A 101 -5.60 3.18 18.58
C ALA A 101 -4.17 3.39 18.05
N VAL A 102 -3.32 4.15 18.77
CA VAL A 102 -1.91 4.34 18.43
C VAL A 102 -1.13 3.03 18.49
N MET A 103 -1.31 2.24 19.55
CA MET A 103 -0.61 0.97 19.71
C MET A 103 -1.11 -0.14 18.77
N ALA A 104 -2.25 0.07 18.13
CA ALA A 104 -2.79 -0.83 17.10
C ALA A 104 -2.34 -0.43 15.69
N LEU A 105 -1.58 0.67 15.53
CA LEU A 105 -1.06 1.07 14.23
C LEU A 105 -0.03 0.05 13.73
N PRO A 106 -0.04 -0.27 12.43
CA PRO A 106 0.96 -1.13 11.84
C PRO A 106 2.32 -0.43 11.90
N ASP A 107 3.37 -1.21 12.08
CA ASP A 107 4.76 -0.75 12.10
C ASP A 107 5.04 0.39 13.11
N ILE A 108 4.20 0.55 14.15
CA ILE A 108 4.40 1.57 15.20
C ILE A 108 5.70 1.38 15.99
N ASP A 109 6.22 0.15 16.02
CA ASP A 109 7.47 -0.21 16.67
C ASP A 109 8.70 0.01 15.77
N ARG A 110 8.53 0.38 14.49
CA ARG A 110 9.64 0.66 13.57
C ARG A 110 9.97 2.15 13.52
N THR A 111 11.25 2.44 13.31
CA THR A 111 11.71 3.83 13.17
C THR A 111 11.40 4.38 11.78
N CYS A 112 11.47 5.70 11.63
CA CYS A 112 11.33 6.34 10.33
C CYS A 112 12.54 6.02 9.43
N GLU A 113 13.72 5.88 10.03
CA GLU A 113 14.96 5.55 9.35
C GLU A 113 14.90 4.16 8.70
N ASP A 114 14.44 3.13 9.44
CA ASP A 114 14.29 1.78 8.90
C ASP A 114 13.31 1.73 7.72
N GLN A 115 12.23 2.52 7.81
CA GLN A 115 11.23 2.61 6.74
C GLN A 115 11.79 3.32 5.52
N GLN A 116 12.61 4.35 5.71
CA GLN A 116 13.25 5.08 4.61
C GLN A 116 14.25 4.20 3.86
N GLU A 117 15.08 3.42 4.57
CA GLU A 117 16.00 2.45 3.95
C GLU A 117 15.25 1.40 3.12
N GLU A 118 14.16 0.87 3.66
CA GLU A 118 13.32 -0.09 2.94
C GLU A 118 12.68 0.52 1.69
N ILE A 119 12.21 1.77 1.76
CA ILE A 119 11.68 2.49 0.60
C ILE A 119 12.75 2.58 -0.50
N GLU A 120 13.98 2.95 -0.15
CA GLU A 120 15.09 3.05 -1.12
C GLU A 120 15.40 1.69 -1.77
N GLU A 121 15.43 0.61 -0.99
CA GLU A 121 15.61 -0.75 -1.52
C GLU A 121 14.47 -1.13 -2.47
N LEU A 122 13.22 -0.88 -2.06
CA LEU A 122 12.04 -1.19 -2.86
C LEU A 122 12.01 -0.39 -4.16
N GLU A 123 12.37 0.89 -4.14
CA GLU A 123 12.47 1.74 -5.33
C GLU A 123 13.56 1.26 -6.29
N LEU A 124 14.72 0.85 -5.78
CA LEU A 124 15.79 0.25 -6.58
C LEU A 124 15.32 -1.06 -7.23
N ARG A 125 14.63 -1.91 -6.47
CA ARG A 125 14.07 -3.15 -6.97
C ARG A 125 13.03 -2.90 -8.05
N ILE A 126 12.11 -1.96 -7.85
CA ILE A 126 11.11 -1.55 -8.85
C ILE A 126 11.81 -1.09 -10.13
N THR A 127 12.88 -0.30 -10.02
CA THR A 127 13.65 0.20 -11.17
C THR A 127 14.23 -0.95 -11.99
N ARG A 128 14.83 -1.94 -11.31
CA ARG A 128 15.36 -3.15 -11.96
C ARG A 128 14.25 -3.95 -12.66
N LEU A 129 13.13 -4.19 -11.98
CA LEU A 129 12.00 -4.93 -12.56
C LEU A 129 11.41 -4.21 -13.78
N LYS A 130 11.27 -2.88 -13.71
CA LYS A 130 10.83 -2.05 -14.84
C LYS A 130 11.82 -2.10 -16.02
N ALA A 131 13.12 -2.26 -15.78
CA ALA A 131 14.10 -2.44 -16.86
C ALA A 131 13.93 -3.81 -17.54
N SER A 132 13.83 -4.88 -16.77
CA SER A 132 13.62 -6.24 -17.32
C SER A 132 12.30 -6.37 -18.08
N LEU A 133 11.22 -5.74 -17.61
CA LEU A 133 9.95 -5.72 -18.36
C LEU A 133 10.04 -4.94 -19.68
N ARG A 134 10.84 -3.86 -19.71
CA ARG A 134 11.10 -3.12 -20.96
C ARG A 134 11.88 -3.95 -21.96
N GLU A 135 12.86 -4.72 -21.49
CA GLU A 135 13.64 -5.62 -22.34
C GLU A 135 12.77 -6.75 -22.92
N LEU A 136 11.91 -7.37 -22.11
CA LEU A 136 11.00 -8.41 -22.56
C LEU A 136 9.91 -7.87 -23.51
N GLY A 137 9.50 -6.62 -23.32
CA GLY A 137 8.52 -5.93 -24.16
C GLY A 137 9.11 -5.24 -25.39
N ARG A 138 10.43 -5.37 -25.64
CA ARG A 138 11.06 -4.74 -26.81
C ARG A 138 10.54 -5.43 -28.08
N PRO A 139 9.88 -4.71 -29.01
CA PRO A 139 9.43 -5.30 -30.26
C PRO A 139 10.65 -5.78 -31.05
N THR A 140 10.56 -6.99 -31.61
CA THR A 140 11.65 -7.67 -32.32
C THR A 140 12.05 -6.98 -33.64
N ASP A 141 11.34 -5.93 -34.06
CA ASP A 141 11.56 -5.22 -35.33
C ASP A 141 12.88 -4.42 -35.41
N GLU A 142 13.58 -4.14 -34.30
CA GLU A 142 14.82 -3.37 -34.34
C GLU A 142 16.08 -4.19 -34.70
N LEU A 143 15.94 -5.46 -35.10
CA LEU A 143 17.07 -6.29 -35.55
C LEU A 143 17.20 -6.43 -37.08
N GLU A 144 16.29 -5.85 -37.89
CA GLU A 144 16.33 -6.03 -39.36
C GLU A 144 16.42 -4.72 -40.20
N GLU A 145 16.60 -3.55 -39.60
CA GLU A 145 16.62 -2.27 -40.35
C GLU A 145 18.03 -1.66 -40.48
N GLY A 146 19.04 -2.49 -40.72
CA GLY A 146 20.43 -2.04 -40.87
C GLY A 146 21.22 -2.60 -42.06
N ASP A 147 20.75 -3.68 -42.70
CA ASP A 147 21.61 -4.45 -43.64
C ASP A 147 21.00 -4.69 -45.05
N GLN A 148 19.79 -4.20 -45.33
CA GLN A 148 19.16 -4.39 -46.65
C GLN A 148 19.27 -3.15 -47.57
N SER A 149 19.72 -2.01 -47.07
CA SER A 149 19.80 -0.76 -47.86
C SER A 149 21.10 -0.61 -48.66
N GLN A 150 22.20 -1.30 -48.31
CA GLN A 150 23.48 -1.13 -49.01
C GLN A 150 23.63 -2.06 -50.23
N THR A 151 23.05 -3.26 -50.21
CA THR A 151 23.23 -4.23 -51.30
C THR A 151 22.32 -3.97 -52.52
N SER A 152 21.19 -3.27 -52.33
CA SER A 152 20.27 -2.97 -53.43
C SER A 152 20.75 -1.84 -54.36
N ILE A 153 21.60 -0.93 -53.87
CA ILE A 153 22.16 0.17 -54.67
C ILE A 153 23.29 -0.35 -55.57
N ASP A 154 24.15 -1.22 -55.04
CA ASP A 154 25.28 -1.77 -55.81
C ASP A 154 24.84 -2.68 -56.98
N CYS A 155 23.68 -3.35 -56.89
CA CYS A 155 23.19 -4.21 -57.98
C CYS A 155 22.66 -3.44 -59.19
N MET A 156 22.08 -2.25 -59.01
CA MET A 156 21.58 -1.43 -60.13
C MET A 156 22.74 -0.71 -60.84
N ASP A 157 23.74 -0.22 -60.10
CA ASP A 157 24.94 0.41 -60.66
C ASP A 157 25.79 -0.59 -61.46
N ALA A 158 25.88 -1.85 -61.02
CA ALA A 158 26.58 -2.89 -61.75
C ALA A 158 25.92 -3.24 -63.10
N LEU A 159 24.59 -3.18 -63.19
CA LEU A 159 23.83 -3.38 -64.43
C LEU A 159 24.00 -2.20 -65.40
N GLU A 160 24.05 -0.97 -64.89
CA GLU A 160 24.25 0.24 -65.69
C GLU A 160 25.67 0.32 -66.27
N LEU A 161 26.68 -0.12 -65.51
CA LEU A 161 28.07 -0.16 -65.97
C LEU A 161 28.32 -1.27 -67.03
N ALA A 162 27.54 -2.35 -66.98
CA ALA A 162 27.59 -3.43 -67.98
C ALA A 162 26.94 -3.04 -69.32
N LEU A 163 25.91 -2.20 -69.30
CA LEU A 163 25.23 -1.73 -70.52
C LEU A 163 26.00 -0.62 -71.25
N THR A 164 26.83 0.13 -70.54
CA THR A 164 27.64 1.23 -71.10
C THR A 164 28.97 0.78 -71.70
N GLN A 165 29.47 -0.42 -71.37
CA GLN A 165 30.68 -1.01 -71.98
C GLN A 165 30.42 -1.89 -73.21
N GLY A 166 29.16 -2.04 -73.63
CA GLY A 166 28.76 -2.91 -74.73
C GLY A 166 28.30 -2.18 -75.99
N ASN A 167 29.09 -1.25 -76.54
CA ASN A 167 29.01 -0.78 -77.94
C ASN A 167 30.30 -0.05 -78.36
#